data_AF-A0A2H6J999-F1
#
_entry.id   AF-A0A2H6J999-F1
#
_cell.length_a   1.000
_cell.length_b   1.000
_cell.length_c   1.000
_cell.angle_alpha   90.00
_cell.angle_beta   90.00
_cell.angle_gamma   90.00
#
_symmetry.space_group_name_H-M   'P 1'
#
loop_
_entity.id
_entity.type
_entity.pdbx_description
1 polymer ?
#
loop_
_entity_poly.entity_id
_entity_poly.type
_entity_poly.pdbx_seq_one_letter_code
_entity_poly.pdbx_strand_id
1 'polypeptide(L)' 'MDFGLKELLVILLITLVLFGGKRVKSLGSDLGTAIRGFRKAMKESEGEPDAQAQVIEHAAEPRQNHPT' A
#
# COMPACT_ATOMS: atom_id res chain seq x y z
N MET A 1 -33.20 -7.77 8.22
CA MET A 1 -32.53 -6.62 8.88
C MET A 1 -31.08 -6.98 8.91
N ASP A 2 -30.47 -6.91 7.73
CA ASP A 2 -29.18 -7.48 7.46
C ASP A 2 -28.18 -6.37 7.73
N PHE A 3 -27.39 -6.51 8.80
CA PHE A 3 -26.22 -5.68 9.07
C PHE A 3 -25.19 -5.92 7.95
N GLY A 4 -25.45 -5.35 6.78
CA GLY A 4 -24.69 -5.57 5.57
C GLY A 4 -23.68 -4.46 5.34
N LEU A 5 -23.14 -4.45 4.13
CA LEU A 5 -22.19 -3.41 3.70
C LEU A 5 -22.77 -1.98 3.81
N LYS A 6 -24.09 -1.83 3.72
CA LYS A 6 -24.77 -0.52 3.80
C LYS A 6 -24.68 0.09 5.20
N GLU A 7 -25.00 -0.67 6.25
CA GLU A 7 -24.85 -0.21 7.64
C GLU A 7 -23.39 0.10 7.98
N LEU A 8 -22.44 -0.73 7.53
CA LEU A 8 -21.01 -0.49 7.76
C LEU A 8 -20.55 0.82 7.12
N LEU A 9 -21.03 1.16 5.93
CA LEU A 9 -20.74 2.44 5.29
C LEU A 9 -21.32 3.63 6.06
N VAL A 10 -22.54 3.52 6.60
CA VAL A 10 -23.13 4.57 7.44
C VAL A 10 -22.31 4.78 8.71
N ILE A 11 -21.92 3.71 9.39
CA ILE A 11 -21.06 3.78 10.58
C ILE A 11 -19.70 4.38 10.25
N LEU A 12 -19.09 3.97 9.13
CA LEU A 12 -17.82 4.51 8.66
C LEU A 12 -17.92 6.01 8.40
N LEU A 13 -19.00 6.48 7.78
CA LEU A 13 -19.22 7.89 7.50
C LEU A 13 -19.30 8.71 8.79
N ILE A 14 -20.07 8.24 9.78
CA ILE A 14 -20.19 8.91 11.09
C ILE A 14 -18.82 8.97 11.78
N THR A 15 -18.09 7.86 11.78
CA THR A 15 -16.75 7.78 12.39
C THR A 15 -15.79 8.75 11.69
N LEU A 16 -15.85 8.86 10.36
CA LEU A 16 -15.01 9.79 9.60
C LEU A 16 -15.33 11.25 9.91
N VAL A 17 -16.58 11.59 10.19
CA VAL A 17 -17.01 12.93 10.63
C VAL A 17 -16.53 13.22 12.06
N LEU A 18 -16.66 12.27 12.99
CA LEU A 18 -16.25 12.43 14.39
C LEU A 18 -14.73 12.56 14.55
N PHE A 19 -13.97 11.70 13.88
CA PHE A 19 -12.50 11.65 13.99
C PHE A 19 -11.81 12.58 12.99
N GLY A 20 -12.50 12.94 11.89
CA GLY A 20 -11.96 13.69 10.77
C GLY A 20 -11.05 12.85 9.87
N GLY A 21 -11.05 13.14 8.57
CA GLY A 21 -10.26 12.40 7.58
C GLY A 21 -8.74 12.45 7.81
N LYS A 22 -8.22 13.49 8.48
CA LYS A 22 -6.78 13.62 8.78
C LYS A 22 -6.28 12.53 9.74
N ARG A 23 -7.05 12.24 10.81
CA ARG A 23 -6.69 11.22 11.81
C ARG A 23 -6.84 9.81 11.25
N VAL A 24 -7.91 9.57 10.48
CA VAL A 24 -8.12 8.28 9.80
C VAL A 24 -7.03 8.04 8.76
N LYS A 25 -6.59 9.06 8.02
CA LYS A 25 -5.50 8.94 7.05
C LYS A 25 -4.15 8.63 7.71
N SER A 26 -3.80 9.30 8.83
CA SER A 26 -2.54 9.02 9.53
C SER A 26 -2.54 7.60 10.11
N LEU A 27 -3.59 7.21 10.84
CA LEU A 27 -3.71 5.87 11.42
C LEU A 27 -3.79 4.79 10.33
N GLY A 28 -4.54 5.03 9.27
CA GLY A 28 -4.67 4.10 8.14
C GLY A 28 -3.37 3.89 7.37
N SER A 29 -2.52 4.92 7.26
CA SER A 29 -1.20 4.81 6.63
C SER A 29 -0.27 3.89 7.43
N ASP A 30 -0.23 4.08 8.76
CA ASP A 30 0.64 3.30 9.65
C ASP A 30 0.18 1.84 9.73
N LEU A 31 -1.12 1.63 9.95
CA LEU A 31 -1.74 0.31 9.95
C LEU A 31 -1.63 -0.38 8.57
N GLY A 32 -1.82 0.38 7.49
CA GLY A 32 -1.71 -0.12 6.13
C GLY A 32 -0.30 -0.60 5.80
N THR A 33 0.73 0.12 6.26
CA THR A 33 2.13 -0.28 6.10
C THR A 33 2.44 -1.57 6.86
N ALA A 34 1.98 -1.67 8.11
CA ALA A 34 2.13 -2.88 8.92
C ALA A 34 1.42 -4.10 8.30
N ILE A 35 0.17 -3.93 7.87
CA ILE A 35 -0.61 -5.00 7.21
C ILE A 35 0.06 -5.40 5.88
N ARG A 36 0.60 -4.45 5.11
CA ARG A 36 1.29 -4.76 3.85
C ARG A 36 2.55 -5.60 4.07
N GLY A 37 3.34 -5.28 5.10
CA GLY A 37 4.49 -6.08 5.52
C GLY A 37 4.08 -7.49 5.96
N PHE A 38 3.02 -7.58 6.77
CA PHE A 38 2.47 -8.86 7.22
C PHE A 38 1.99 -9.74 6.06
N ARG A 39 1.25 -9.17 5.09
CA ARG A 39 0.81 -9.90 3.89
C ARG A 39 1.98 -10.33 3.02
N LYS A 40 3.03 -9.52 2.92
CA LYS A 40 4.25 -9.87 2.16
C LYS A 40 4.97 -11.05 2.80
N ALA A 41 5.18 -11.02 4.12
CA ALA A 41 5.81 -12.10 4.86
C ALA A 41 5.01 -13.40 4.80
N MET A 42 3.67 -13.33 4.85
CA MET A 42 2.83 -14.51 4.66
C MET A 42 2.97 -15.11 3.26
N LYS A 43 2.97 -14.29 2.21
CA LYS A 43 3.19 -14.76 0.83
C LYS A 43 4.58 -15.38 0.62
N GLU A 44 5.61 -14.78 1.21
CA GLU A 44 6.98 -15.30 1.14
C GLU A 44 7.11 -16.64 1.89
N SER A 45 6.38 -16.80 3.01
CA SER A 45 6.30 -18.06 3.75
C SER A 45 5.52 -19.17 3.02
N GLU A 46 4.63 -18.81 2.09
CA GLU A 46 3.89 -19.76 1.23
C GLU A 46 4.68 -20.15 -0.04
N GLY A 47 5.94 -19.70 -0.17
CA GLY A 47 6.88 -20.17 -1.20
C GLY A 47 6.78 -19.46 -2.55
N GLU A 48 6.10 -18.33 -2.62
CA GLU A 48 5.91 -17.59 -3.87
C GLU A 48 6.88 -16.38 -3.94
N PRO A 49 7.93 -16.41 -4.78
CA PRO A 49 8.89 -15.30 -4.86
C PRO A 49 8.25 -14.10 -5.59
N ASP A 50 8.04 -13.00 -4.87
CA ASP A 50 7.48 -11.77 -5.42
C ASP A 50 8.55 -11.01 -6.22
N ALA A 51 8.50 -11.14 -7.55
CA ALA A 51 9.27 -10.35 -8.49
C ALA A 51 8.78 -8.89 -8.48
N GLN A 52 9.30 -8.05 -7.58
CA GLN A 52 9.08 -6.59 -7.64
C GLN A 52 10.03 -5.81 -6.72
N ALA A 53 11.25 -5.54 -7.20
CA ALA A 53 12.10 -4.43 -6.77
C ALA A 53 13.26 -4.19 -7.78
N GLN A 54 12.95 -3.88 -9.04
CA GLN A 54 13.91 -3.34 -10.01
C GLN A 54 13.25 -2.18 -10.78
N VAL A 55 12.94 -1.08 -10.11
CA VAL A 55 12.56 0.17 -10.80
C VAL A 55 13.07 1.39 -10.04
N ILE A 56 14.37 1.44 -9.76
CA ILE A 56 15.09 2.73 -9.62
C ILE A 56 16.46 2.47 -10.25
N GLU A 57 16.92 3.41 -11.07
CA GLU A 57 18.21 3.41 -11.80
C GLU A 57 18.16 2.90 -13.27
N HIS A 58 17.20 3.43 -14.03
CA HIS A 58 17.32 3.61 -15.48
C HIS A 58 16.92 5.05 -15.81
N ALA A 59 17.76 6.02 -15.45
CA ALA A 59 17.60 7.43 -15.83
C ALA A 59 18.91 8.22 -15.67
N ALA A 60 19.94 7.86 -16.44
CA ALA A 60 21.05 8.73 -16.84
C ALA A 60 21.81 8.07 -18.02
N GLU A 61 21.30 8.28 -19.23
CA GLU A 61 21.92 7.99 -20.54
C GLU A 61 23.30 8.65 -20.75
N PRO A 62 24.03 8.44 -21.88
CA PRO A 62 24.10 7.29 -22.80
C PRO A 62 25.56 6.87 -23.09
N ARG A 63 25.77 5.65 -23.60
CA ARG A 63 27.02 5.30 -24.27
C ARG A 63 27.06 5.94 -25.65
N GLN A 64 28.01 6.83 -25.92
CA GLN A 64 28.51 7.00 -27.28
C GLN A 64 29.96 7.52 -27.32
N ASN A 65 30.78 6.77 -28.07
CA ASN A 65 31.98 7.10 -28.87
C ASN A 65 33.13 8.00 -28.35
N HIS A 66 34.31 7.38 -28.18
CA HIS A 66 35.48 7.84 -28.96
C HIS A 66 36.38 6.65 -29.39
N PRO A 67 36.66 6.48 -30.70
CA PRO A 67 37.65 5.55 -31.23
C PRO A 67 39.05 6.15 -31.18
N THR A 68 40.06 5.37 -30.83
CA THR A 68 41.42 5.36 -31.41
C THR A 68 42.21 4.20 -30.84
#